data_AF-A0A7Y1AUQ2-F1
#
_entry.id   AF-A0A7Y1AUQ2-F1
#
_cell.length_a   1.000
_cell.length_b   1.000
_cell.length_c   1.000
_cell.angle_alpha   90.00
_cell.angle_beta   90.00
_cell.angle_gamma   90.00
#
_symmetry.space_group_name_H-M   'P 1'
#
loop_
_entity.id
_entity.type
_entity.pdbx_description
1 polymer ?
#
loop_
_entity_poly.entity_id
_entity_poly.type
_entity_poly.pdbx_seq_one_letter_code
_entity_poly.pdbx_strand_id
1 'polypeptide(L)'
;MSFTIASIKWPKNNRDAIRLYLTYVIKVLYYVNIRFADCDHDPLELAGSYISNKIPSEKYEAEILAWWEKIDSQNAIREFQDESVLMARLAIFLLPAKENSVLSLGDDLSWLI
;
A
#
# COMPACT_ATOMS: atom_id res chain seq x y z
N MET A 1 10.75 -24.33 13.04
CA MET A 1 11.39 -23.06 12.61
C MET A 1 10.34 -21.97 12.70
N SER A 2 10.59 -20.92 13.47
CA SER A 2 9.76 -19.71 13.45
C SER A 2 10.32 -18.76 12.39
N PHE A 3 9.58 -18.53 11.32
CA PHE A 3 9.91 -17.47 10.38
C PHE A 3 9.49 -16.13 10.99
N THR A 4 10.40 -15.16 11.02
CA THR A 4 10.12 -13.79 11.47
C THR A 4 10.30 -12.83 10.30
N ILE A 5 9.64 -11.67 10.34
CA ILE A 5 9.79 -10.64 9.31
C ILE A 5 11.26 -10.22 9.13
N ALA A 6 12.02 -10.17 10.23
CA ALA A 6 13.47 -9.90 10.22
C ALA A 6 14.30 -10.94 9.42
N SER A 7 13.72 -12.10 9.10
CA SER A 7 14.37 -13.14 8.28
C SER A 7 14.13 -12.99 6.77
N ILE A 8 13.29 -12.04 6.35
CA ILE A 8 13.01 -11.77 4.93
C ILE A 8 14.27 -11.21 4.25
N LYS A 9 14.73 -11.92 3.21
CA LYS A 9 15.81 -11.46 2.35
C LYS A 9 15.24 -10.58 1.23
N TRP A 10 15.30 -9.28 1.42
CA TRP A 10 14.85 -8.31 0.43
C TRP A 10 15.79 -8.25 -0.79
N PRO A 11 15.25 -7.98 -2.00
CA PRO A 11 16.06 -7.62 -3.16
C PRO A 11 16.98 -6.43 -2.85
N LYS A 12 18.19 -6.44 -3.42
CA LYS A 12 19.15 -5.33 -3.26
C LYS A 12 18.72 -4.06 -4.01
N ASN A 13 17.95 -4.22 -5.09
CA ASN A 13 17.39 -3.12 -5.84
C ASN A 13 16.09 -2.69 -5.15
N ASN A 14 15.99 -1.40 -4.79
CA ASN A 14 14.85 -0.87 -4.06
C ASN A 14 13.51 -1.05 -4.80
N ARG A 15 13.51 -0.87 -6.11
CA ARG A 15 12.33 -1.04 -6.95
C ARG A 15 11.86 -2.49 -6.98
N ASP A 16 12.80 -3.43 -7.03
CA ASP A 16 12.48 -4.87 -6.95
C ASP A 16 11.93 -5.24 -5.57
N ALA A 17 12.45 -4.65 -4.49
CA ALA A 17 11.94 -4.86 -3.13
C ALA A 17 10.50 -4.34 -2.98
N ILE A 18 10.21 -3.14 -3.49
CA ILE A 18 8.86 -2.56 -3.51
C ILE A 18 7.93 -3.38 -4.37
N ARG A 19 8.37 -3.81 -5.56
CA ARG A 19 7.58 -4.70 -6.43
C ARG A 19 7.23 -6.00 -5.72
N LEU A 20 8.19 -6.63 -5.01
CA LEU A 20 7.94 -7.85 -4.24
C LEU A 20 6.91 -7.61 -3.14
N TYR A 21 7.09 -6.54 -2.36
CA TYR A 21 6.16 -6.12 -1.31
C TYR A 21 4.74 -5.90 -1.86
N LEU A 22 4.58 -5.02 -2.84
CA LEU A 22 3.27 -4.69 -3.42
C LEU A 22 2.60 -5.91 -4.04
N THR A 23 3.36 -6.78 -4.71
CA THR A 23 2.83 -8.04 -5.25
C THR A 23 2.26 -8.93 -4.13
N TYR A 24 2.92 -8.99 -2.98
CA TYR A 24 2.42 -9.72 -1.81
C TYR A 24 1.14 -9.08 -1.26
N VAL A 25 1.14 -7.77 -1.00
CA VAL A 25 -0.03 -7.07 -0.45
C VAL A 25 -1.25 -7.22 -1.37
N ILE A 26 -1.09 -7.00 -2.69
CA ILE A 26 -2.16 -7.20 -3.67
C ILE A 26 -2.75 -8.62 -3.60
N LYS A 27 -1.89 -9.65 -3.50
CA LYS A 27 -2.34 -11.04 -3.37
C LYS A 27 -3.11 -11.30 -2.07
N VAL A 28 -2.65 -10.74 -0.95
CA VAL A 28 -3.34 -10.86 0.35
C VAL A 28 -4.72 -10.23 0.26
N LEU A 29 -4.82 -9.01 -0.26
CA LEU A 29 -6.09 -8.29 -0.38
C LEU A 29 -7.08 -9.00 -1.31
N TYR A 30 -6.58 -9.54 -2.42
CA TYR A 30 -7.38 -10.39 -3.31
C TYR A 30 -7.89 -11.64 -2.57
N TYR A 31 -7.03 -12.31 -1.80
CA TYR A 31 -7.39 -13.50 -1.04
C TYR A 31 -8.45 -13.22 0.04
N VAL A 32 -8.37 -12.08 0.73
CA VAL A 32 -9.38 -11.66 1.72
C VAL A 32 -10.60 -10.97 1.09
N ASN A 33 -10.67 -10.91 -0.24
CA ASN A 33 -11.75 -10.31 -1.03
C ASN A 33 -12.04 -8.84 -0.66
N ILE A 34 -11.01 -8.07 -0.32
CA ILE A 34 -11.13 -6.62 -0.15
C ILE A 34 -11.13 -5.96 -1.53
N ARG A 35 -12.09 -5.07 -1.76
CA ARG A 35 -12.24 -4.30 -3.00
C ARG A 35 -12.48 -2.83 -2.66
N PHE A 36 -11.82 -1.94 -3.37
CA PHE A 36 -12.03 -0.50 -3.24
C PHE A 36 -13.15 -0.08 -4.19
N ALA A 37 -14.40 -0.23 -3.74
CA ALA A 37 -15.56 0.23 -4.50
C ALA A 37 -15.65 1.77 -4.51
N ASP A 38 -16.34 2.32 -5.50
CA ASP A 38 -16.71 3.75 -5.57
C ASP A 38 -15.54 4.73 -5.44
N CYS A 39 -14.39 4.40 -6.03
CA CYS A 39 -13.25 5.28 -6.11
C CYS A 39 -12.88 5.60 -7.56
N ASP A 40 -12.54 6.86 -7.84
CA ASP A 40 -12.12 7.31 -9.18
C ASP A 40 -10.87 6.56 -9.67
N HIS A 41 -10.01 6.15 -8.73
CA HIS A 41 -8.83 5.34 -9.00
C HIS A 41 -8.70 4.22 -7.95
N ASP A 42 -8.84 2.97 -8.38
CA ASP A 42 -8.65 1.80 -7.53
C ASP A 42 -7.16 1.66 -7.11
N PRO A 43 -6.84 1.71 -5.80
CA PRO A 43 -5.48 1.52 -5.28
C PRO A 43 -4.83 0.20 -5.73
N LEU A 44 -5.60 -0.88 -5.90
CA LEU A 44 -5.09 -2.16 -6.41
C LEU A 44 -4.64 -2.05 -7.86
N GLU A 45 -5.43 -1.38 -8.70
CA GLU A 45 -5.10 -1.15 -10.10
C GLU A 45 -3.91 -0.19 -10.26
N LEU A 46 -3.86 0.86 -9.42
CA LEU A 46 -2.74 1.79 -9.35
C LEU A 46 -1.45 1.09 -8.95
N ALA A 47 -1.47 0.29 -7.87
CA ALA A 47 -0.32 -0.49 -7.42
C ALA A 47 0.12 -1.49 -8.49
N GLY A 48 -0.84 -2.19 -9.13
CA GLY A 48 -0.60 -3.07 -10.27
C GLY A 48 0.04 -2.37 -11.48
N SER A 49 -0.40 -1.15 -11.78
CA SER A 49 0.13 -0.33 -12.86
C SER A 49 1.52 0.20 -12.55
N TYR A 50 1.77 0.61 -11.30
CA TYR A 50 3.07 1.06 -10.82
C TYR A 50 4.10 -0.06 -10.88
N ILE A 51 3.78 -1.26 -10.34
CA ILE A 51 4.69 -2.41 -10.44
C ILE A 51 4.93 -2.85 -11.89
N SER A 52 4.02 -2.54 -12.82
CA SER A 52 4.15 -2.84 -14.25
C SER A 52 4.85 -1.74 -15.05
N ASN A 53 5.33 -0.67 -14.39
CA ASN A 53 5.92 0.53 -15.01
C ASN A 53 4.98 1.23 -16.02
N LYS A 54 3.67 1.07 -15.88
CA LYS A 54 2.66 1.70 -16.75
C LYS A 54 2.37 3.14 -16.34
N ILE A 55 2.60 3.47 -15.07
CA ILE A 55 2.47 4.83 -14.53
C ILE A 55 3.81 5.25 -13.91
N PRO A 56 4.14 6.54 -13.97
CA PRO A 56 5.34 7.06 -13.33
C PRO A 56 5.11 7.23 -11.81
N SER A 57 6.20 7.29 -11.04
CA SER A 57 6.17 7.43 -9.57
C SER A 57 5.44 8.69 -9.12
N GLU A 58 5.55 9.79 -9.86
CA GLU A 58 4.94 11.07 -9.50
C GLU A 58 3.40 10.98 -9.54
N LYS A 59 2.87 10.26 -10.53
CA LYS A 59 1.42 10.01 -10.61
C LYS A 59 0.97 9.13 -9.44
N TYR A 60 1.76 8.12 -9.10
CA TYR A 60 1.48 7.24 -7.98
C TYR A 60 1.49 7.99 -6.64
N GLU A 61 2.45 8.90 -6.45
CA GLU A 61 2.55 9.75 -5.26
C GLU A 61 1.39 10.75 -5.14
N ALA A 62 0.91 11.32 -6.24
CA ALA A 62 -0.25 12.22 -6.22
C ALA A 62 -1.51 11.52 -5.70
N GLU A 63 -1.71 10.25 -6.07
CA GLU A 63 -2.87 9.47 -5.59
C GLU A 63 -2.79 9.19 -4.08
N ILE A 64 -1.59 9.00 -3.52
CA ILE A 64 -1.40 8.87 -2.07
C ILE A 64 -1.94 10.10 -1.33
N LEU A 65 -1.58 11.28 -1.83
CA LEU A 65 -2.01 12.54 -1.22
C LEU A 65 -3.53 12.70 -1.28
N ALA A 66 -4.15 12.30 -2.40
CA ALA A 66 -5.61 12.31 -2.52
C ALA A 66 -6.31 11.38 -1.51
N TRP A 67 -5.71 10.21 -1.20
CA TRP A 67 -6.23 9.32 -0.17
C TRP A 67 -6.03 9.87 1.25
N TRP A 68 -4.92 10.56 1.53
CA TRP A 68 -4.74 11.28 2.79
C TRP A 68 -5.76 12.40 2.98
N GLU A 69 -6.04 13.16 1.92
CA GLU A 69 -7.04 14.23 1.94
C GLU A 69 -8.44 13.71 2.31
N LYS A 70 -8.81 12.50 1.89
CA LYS A 70 -10.08 11.86 2.30
C LYS A 70 -10.17 11.60 3.80
N ILE A 71 -9.05 11.30 4.47
CA ILE A 71 -9.01 11.09 5.93
C ILE A 71 -8.99 12.45 6.65
N ASP A 72 -8.16 13.38 6.17
CA ASP A 72 -7.97 14.68 6.81
C ASP A 72 -9.23 15.56 6.72
N SER A 73 -9.92 15.56 5.57
CA SER A 73 -11.15 16.33 5.35
C SER A 73 -12.30 15.91 6.28
N GLN A 74 -12.29 14.67 6.77
CA GLN A 74 -13.26 14.15 7.72
C GLN A 74 -12.82 14.31 9.19
N ASN A 75 -11.66 14.93 9.43
CA ASN A 75 -10.99 14.98 10.75
C ASN A 75 -10.85 13.58 11.39
N ALA A 76 -10.69 12.56 10.55
CA ALA A 76 -10.80 11.14 10.89
C ALA A 76 -9.45 10.51 11.27
N ILE A 77 -8.50 11.32 11.73
CA ILE A 77 -7.11 10.91 12.03
C ILE A 77 -7.05 9.75 13.04
N ARG A 78 -8.02 9.63 13.94
CA ARG A 78 -8.14 8.53 14.92
C ARG A 78 -9.44 7.74 14.80
N GLU A 79 -10.16 7.90 13.70
CA GLU A 79 -11.37 7.14 13.45
C GLU A 79 -11.00 5.80 12.81
N PHE A 80 -11.51 4.73 13.40
CA PHE A 80 -11.25 3.33 13.01
C PHE A 80 -12.53 2.49 12.99
N GLN A 81 -13.68 3.07 13.33
CA GLN A 81 -14.98 2.41 13.28
C GLN A 81 -15.66 2.64 11.93
N ASP A 82 -15.28 3.70 11.22
CA ASP A 82 -15.78 3.99 9.89
C ASP A 82 -15.05 3.14 8.83
N GLU A 83 -15.81 2.31 8.12
CA GLU A 83 -15.31 1.43 7.06
C GLU A 83 -14.63 2.23 5.94
N SER A 84 -15.17 3.39 5.56
CA SER A 84 -14.58 4.21 4.50
C SER A 84 -13.22 4.77 4.88
N VAL A 85 -13.03 5.12 6.16
CA VAL A 85 -11.75 5.58 6.72
C VAL A 85 -10.75 4.42 6.79
N LEU A 86 -11.19 3.23 7.22
CA LEU A 86 -10.36 2.03 7.21
C LEU A 86 -9.91 1.68 5.79
N MET A 87 -10.80 1.76 4.81
CA MET A 87 -10.49 1.53 3.40
C MET A 87 -9.50 2.57 2.88
N ALA A 88 -9.66 3.85 3.20
CA ALA A 88 -8.68 4.88 2.81
C ALA A 88 -7.29 4.62 3.41
N ARG A 89 -7.20 4.14 4.65
CA ARG A 89 -5.93 3.76 5.29
C ARG A 89 -5.28 2.56 4.60
N LEU A 90 -6.08 1.57 4.25
CA LEU A 90 -5.62 0.40 3.51
C LEU A 90 -5.13 0.77 2.10
N ALA A 91 -5.79 1.74 1.45
CA ALA A 91 -5.35 2.31 0.19
C ALA A 91 -3.98 2.98 0.31
N ILE A 92 -3.75 3.79 1.35
CA ILE A 92 -2.44 4.43 1.61
C ILE A 92 -1.35 3.37 1.82
N PHE A 93 -1.67 2.27 2.51
CA PHE A 93 -0.74 1.18 2.76
C PHE A 93 -0.31 0.44 1.46
N LEU A 94 -1.18 0.42 0.45
CA LEU A 94 -0.90 -0.07 -0.91
C LEU A 94 -0.08 0.89 -1.77
N LEU A 95 0.15 2.11 -1.30
CA LEU A 95 0.79 3.16 -2.06
C LEU A 95 2.00 3.71 -1.26
N PRO A 96 3.09 2.94 -1.09
CA PRO A 96 4.24 3.39 -0.33
C PRO A 96 4.89 4.58 -1.05
N ALA A 97 5.14 5.64 -0.29
CA ALA A 97 5.41 6.96 -0.84
C ALA A 97 6.74 7.11 -1.59
N LYS A 98 7.76 6.25 -1.40
CA LYS A 98 9.08 6.45 -2.02
C LYS A 98 9.86 5.17 -2.28
N GLU A 99 10.65 5.15 -3.36
CA GLU A 99 11.70 4.14 -3.57
C GLU A 99 12.77 4.10 -2.44
N ASN A 100 12.83 5.13 -1.60
CA ASN A 100 13.73 5.21 -0.45
C ASN A 100 13.13 4.68 0.87
N SER A 101 11.85 4.27 0.89
CA SER A 101 11.20 3.71 2.09
C SER A 101 11.41 2.20 2.25
N VAL A 102 12.36 1.59 1.51
CA VAL A 102 12.63 0.14 1.59
C VAL A 102 12.97 -0.31 3.01
N LEU A 103 13.56 0.58 3.81
CA LEU A 103 13.88 0.33 5.22
C LEU A 103 12.65 0.06 6.09
N SER A 104 11.46 0.57 5.73
CA SER A 104 10.22 0.35 6.47
C SER A 104 9.38 -0.82 5.97
N LEU A 105 9.71 -1.45 4.84
CA LEU A 105 8.85 -2.51 4.25
C LEU A 105 8.63 -3.70 5.19
N GLY A 106 9.60 -4.01 6.05
CA GLY A 106 9.45 -5.03 7.08
C GLY A 106 8.44 -4.62 8.15
N ASP A 107 8.54 -3.38 8.62
CA ASP A 107 7.60 -2.83 9.60
C ASP A 107 6.20 -2.73 8.99
N ASP A 108 6.09 -2.31 7.73
CA ASP A 108 4.83 -2.28 6.99
C ASP A 108 4.23 -3.68 6.90
N LEU A 109 5.00 -4.71 6.49
CA LEU A 109 4.53 -6.10 6.45
C LEU A 109 4.00 -6.62 7.80
N SER A 110 4.48 -6.12 8.94
CA SER A 110 4.01 -6.54 10.26
C SER A 110 2.55 -6.20 10.53
N TRP A 111 1.98 -5.26 9.79
CA TRP A 111 0.55 -4.96 9.86
C TRP A 111 -0.34 -6.01 9.18
N LEU A 112 0.25 -6.92 8.38
CA LEU A 112 -0.49 -7.93 7.60
C LEU A 112 -0.33 -9.38 8.11
N ILE A 113 0.57 -9.64 9.06
CA ILE A 113 0.95 -11.00 9.52
C ILE A 113 0.83 -11.07 11.04
#